data_AF-L5JWM3-F1
#
_entry.id   AF-L5JWM3-F1
#
_cell.length_a   1.000
_cell.length_b   1.000
_cell.length_c   1.000
_cell.angle_alpha   90.00
_cell.angle_beta   90.00
_cell.angle_gamma   90.00
#
_symmetry.space_group_name_H-M   'P 1'
#
loop_
_entity.id
_entity.type
_entity.pdbx_description
1 polymer ?
#
loop_
_entity_poly.entity_id
_entity_poly.type
_entity_poly.pdbx_seq_one_letter_code
_entity_poly.pdbx_strand_id
1 'polypeptide(L)'
;MEGTLASAFFQDSAADWSLPVKAMSTSLPLWGILVFYFSEYWLVYMKFAYMPTYLSSVLGLSLTNDSAADWSLPVKAMSTSLPLWGILVFYFSEYWLVYMKFAYMPTYLSSVLGLSLTNSGFLLALLLAASFASAVLGGLLADFLLSREVLRLVVIRKLLTAAGVLFPAASFACLHWVRSSLGVTVALLVVGSVTNSLCLIGALINFLDIAPRYAGSLQGFLLLFSQVSGAISTTVAGALISQQDAELGWRNTFLLSAAISVAGLLAYLVLGRAEVQDWARDETPTRL
;
A
#
# COMPACT_ATOMS: atom_id res chain seq x y z
N MET A 1 52.54 -1.30 34.28
CA MET A 1 51.74 -2.55 34.40
C MET A 1 50.39 -2.39 33.66
N GLU A 2 50.39 -1.89 32.42
CA GLU A 2 49.16 -1.69 31.63
C GLU A 2 49.20 -2.39 30.25
N GLY A 3 50.34 -2.96 29.86
CA GLY A 3 50.50 -3.66 28.57
C GLY A 3 50.01 -5.11 28.55
N THR A 4 49.66 -5.69 29.70
CA THR A 4 49.39 -7.14 29.82
C THR A 4 47.91 -7.51 29.82
N LEU A 5 47.00 -6.55 30.06
CA LEU A 5 45.55 -6.80 30.09
C LEU A 5 44.91 -6.69 28.70
N ALA A 6 45.42 -5.79 27.85
CA ALA A 6 44.95 -5.68 26.46
C ALA A 6 45.37 -6.90 25.62
N SER A 7 46.59 -7.42 25.81
CA SER A 7 47.04 -8.62 25.10
C SER A 7 46.24 -9.87 25.49
N ALA A 8 45.81 -9.99 26.76
CA ALA A 8 44.99 -11.10 27.22
C ALA A 8 43.57 -11.07 26.61
N PHE A 9 42.98 -9.88 26.44
CA PHE A 9 41.65 -9.74 25.82
C PHE A 9 41.64 -10.08 24.33
N PHE A 10 42.74 -9.81 23.62
CA PHE A 10 42.88 -10.18 22.21
C PHE A 10 43.33 -11.63 22.00
N GLN A 11 44.06 -12.24 22.95
CA GLN A 11 44.48 -13.64 22.86
C GLN A 11 43.34 -14.64 23.05
N ASP A 12 42.33 -14.33 23.86
CA ASP A 12 41.12 -15.18 24.01
C ASP A 12 40.13 -15.03 22.84
N SER A 13 40.22 -13.96 22.04
CA SER A 13 39.30 -13.73 20.92
C SER A 13 39.63 -14.50 19.64
N ALA A 14 40.81 -15.13 19.57
CA ALA A 14 41.31 -15.76 18.36
C ALA A 14 41.14 -17.29 18.31
N ALA A 15 40.68 -17.93 19.41
CA ALA A 15 40.75 -19.38 19.55
C ALA A 15 39.43 -20.14 19.33
N ASP A 16 38.27 -19.49 19.22
CA ASP A 16 36.99 -20.18 19.00
C ASP A 16 36.02 -19.35 18.14
N TRP A 17 36.36 -19.14 16.86
CA TRP A 17 35.39 -18.67 15.86
C TRP A 17 34.51 -19.82 15.36
N SER A 18 33.90 -20.57 16.27
CA SER A 18 32.74 -21.36 15.90
C SER A 18 31.57 -20.40 15.81
N LEU A 19 30.98 -20.26 14.62
CA LEU A 19 29.73 -19.50 14.45
C LEU A 19 28.77 -19.98 15.55
N PRO A 20 28.19 -19.09 16.37
CA PRO A 20 27.34 -19.51 17.47
C PRO A 20 25.97 -19.91 16.92
N VAL A 21 25.94 -20.98 16.11
CA VAL A 21 24.80 -21.46 15.34
C VAL A 21 23.58 -21.67 16.25
N LYS A 22 23.81 -22.10 17.49
CA LYS A 22 22.76 -22.31 18.49
C LYS A 22 22.17 -20.99 19.04
N ALA A 23 22.97 -19.93 19.15
CA ALA A 23 22.50 -18.60 19.54
C ALA A 23 21.83 -17.88 18.35
N MET A 24 22.37 -18.06 17.15
CA MET A 24 21.79 -17.53 15.91
C MET A 24 20.43 -18.19 15.62
N SER A 25 20.31 -19.51 15.79
CA SER A 25 19.07 -20.26 15.57
C SER A 25 17.98 -20.04 16.61
N THR A 26 18.29 -19.41 17.75
CA THR A 26 17.31 -19.05 18.78
C THR A 26 16.95 -17.57 18.78
N SER A 27 17.60 -16.75 17.94
CA SER A 27 17.37 -15.31 17.89
C SER A 27 16.15 -14.95 17.03
N LEU A 28 15.12 -14.35 17.66
CA LEU A 28 13.91 -13.86 16.99
C LEU A 28 14.15 -12.90 15.80
N PRO A 29 15.10 -11.96 15.84
CA PRO A 29 15.34 -11.03 14.73
C PRO A 29 15.79 -11.74 13.45
N LEU A 30 16.60 -12.79 13.59
CA LEU A 30 17.18 -13.55 12.48
C LEU A 30 16.11 -14.42 11.81
N TRP A 31 15.22 -15.02 12.61
CA TRP A 31 14.00 -15.65 12.10
C TRP A 31 13.07 -14.66 11.42
N GLY A 32 12.92 -13.44 11.96
CA GLY A 32 12.15 -12.38 11.31
C GLY A 32 12.68 -12.04 9.91
N ILE A 33 14.00 -11.90 9.77
CA ILE A 33 14.66 -11.65 8.48
C ILE A 33 14.50 -12.84 7.52
N LEU A 34 14.71 -14.07 8.01
CA LEU A 34 14.56 -15.29 7.21
C LEU A 34 13.12 -15.48 6.72
N VAL A 35 12.14 -15.29 7.60
CA VAL A 35 10.71 -15.38 7.26
C VAL A 35 10.34 -14.26 6.30
N PHE A 36 10.85 -13.04 6.49
CA PHE A 36 10.63 -11.94 5.56
C PHE A 36 11.16 -12.27 4.16
N TYR A 37 12.43 -12.65 4.04
CA TYR A 37 13.02 -13.02 2.75
C TYR A 37 12.32 -14.23 2.12
N PHE A 38 12.05 -15.26 2.92
CA PHE A 38 11.30 -16.42 2.44
C PHE A 38 9.92 -16.00 1.94
N SER A 39 9.19 -15.16 2.68
CA SER A 39 7.87 -14.69 2.27
C SER A 39 7.91 -13.83 1.00
N GLU A 40 8.95 -12.99 0.85
CA GLU A 40 9.12 -12.14 -0.32
C GLU A 40 9.44 -12.99 -1.56
N TYR A 41 10.42 -13.90 -1.46
CA TYR A 41 10.77 -14.83 -2.54
C TYR A 41 9.65 -15.81 -2.84
N TRP A 42 8.94 -16.31 -1.82
CA TRP A 42 7.79 -17.18 -1.98
C TRP A 42 6.64 -16.47 -2.69
N LEU A 43 6.33 -15.22 -2.33
CA LEU A 43 5.31 -14.42 -3.00
C LEU A 43 5.69 -14.08 -4.44
N VAL A 44 6.96 -13.75 -4.68
CA VAL A 44 7.48 -13.55 -6.05
C VAL A 44 7.35 -14.84 -6.85
N TYR A 45 7.77 -15.98 -6.29
CA TYR A 45 7.68 -17.28 -6.95
C TYR A 45 6.23 -17.71 -7.18
N MET A 46 5.34 -17.52 -6.20
CA MET A 46 3.92 -17.78 -6.33
C MET A 46 3.29 -16.91 -7.42
N LYS A 47 3.63 -15.63 -7.48
CA LYS A 47 3.20 -14.75 -8.58
C LYS A 47 3.74 -15.27 -9.91
N PHE A 48 5.04 -15.55 -10.05
CA PHE A 48 5.58 -16.02 -11.33
C PHE A 48 5.04 -17.39 -11.76
N ALA A 49 4.88 -18.33 -10.83
CA ALA A 49 4.44 -19.70 -11.11
C ALA A 49 2.93 -19.81 -11.34
N TYR A 50 2.11 -19.08 -10.57
CA TYR A 50 0.65 -19.21 -10.61
C TYR A 50 -0.06 -18.06 -11.31
N MET A 51 0.58 -16.91 -11.55
CA MET A 51 -0.02 -15.84 -12.36
C MET A 51 -0.40 -16.33 -13.76
N PRO A 52 0.38 -17.17 -14.46
CA PRO A 52 -0.03 -17.70 -15.75
C PRO A 52 -1.33 -18.53 -15.67
N THR A 53 -1.42 -19.40 -14.66
CA THR A 53 -2.59 -20.25 -14.42
C THR A 53 -3.79 -19.45 -13.95
N TYR A 54 -3.59 -18.42 -13.12
CA TYR A 54 -4.64 -17.52 -12.66
C TYR A 54 -5.17 -16.67 -13.82
N LEU A 55 -4.28 -16.11 -14.63
CA LEU A 55 -4.64 -15.36 -15.84
C LEU A 55 -5.44 -16.25 -16.81
N SER A 56 -5.05 -17.51 -17.00
CA SER A 56 -5.76 -18.40 -17.92
C SER A 56 -7.08 -18.96 -17.38
N SER A 57 -7.11 -19.40 -16.13
CA SER A 57 -8.28 -20.05 -15.54
C SER A 57 -9.33 -19.07 -15.00
N VAL A 58 -8.90 -17.93 -14.46
CA VAL A 58 -9.80 -16.95 -13.83
C VAL A 58 -10.10 -15.79 -14.78
N LEU A 59 -9.10 -15.33 -15.53
CA LEU A 59 -9.25 -14.21 -16.47
C LEU A 59 -9.43 -14.67 -17.93
N GLY A 60 -9.37 -15.97 -18.22
CA GLY A 60 -9.58 -16.52 -19.57
C GLY A 60 -8.44 -16.26 -20.56
N LEU A 61 -7.27 -15.81 -20.12
CA LEU A 61 -6.13 -15.44 -20.97
C LEU A 61 -5.24 -16.65 -21.30
N SER A 62 -5.29 -17.16 -22.53
CA SER A 62 -4.45 -18.28 -22.99
C SER A 62 -3.01 -17.82 -23.31
N LEU A 63 -2.09 -18.05 -22.37
CA LEU A 63 -0.68 -17.66 -22.50
C LEU A 63 0.19 -18.62 -23.35
N THR A 64 -0.36 -19.75 -23.81
CA THR A 64 0.39 -20.82 -24.46
C THR A 64 0.41 -20.76 -26.00
N ASN A 65 -0.25 -19.80 -26.64
CA ASN A 65 -0.33 -19.75 -28.11
C ASN A 65 0.08 -18.43 -28.79
N ASP A 66 0.40 -17.37 -28.06
CA ASP A 66 0.84 -16.11 -28.68
C ASP A 66 2.34 -15.91 -28.54
N SER A 67 3.10 -16.74 -29.25
CA SER A 67 4.48 -16.41 -29.61
C SER A 67 4.46 -15.10 -30.40
N ALA A 68 4.83 -13.98 -29.78
CA ALA A 68 5.19 -12.72 -30.42
C ALA A 68 4.23 -12.25 -31.54
N ALA A 69 2.92 -12.23 -31.30
CA ALA A 69 2.10 -11.25 -32.00
C ALA A 69 2.60 -9.86 -31.54
N ASP A 70 2.79 -8.94 -32.50
CA ASP A 70 3.13 -7.53 -32.27
C ASP A 70 2.05 -6.86 -31.40
N TRP A 71 2.08 -7.13 -30.10
CA TRP A 71 1.21 -6.47 -29.13
C TRP A 71 1.75 -5.07 -28.88
N SER A 72 1.53 -4.19 -29.87
CA SER A 72 1.77 -2.76 -29.65
C SER A 72 0.80 -2.30 -28.55
N LEU A 73 1.37 -1.76 -27.47
CA LEU A 73 0.57 -1.18 -26.40
C LEU A 73 -0.23 -0.02 -27.01
N PRO A 74 -1.57 0.03 -26.90
CA PRO A 74 -2.37 1.08 -27.52
C PRO A 74 -2.27 2.39 -26.72
N VAL A 75 -1.05 2.95 -26.60
CA VAL A 75 -0.70 4.08 -25.73
C VAL A 75 -1.61 5.27 -25.95
N LYS A 76 -1.96 5.57 -27.22
CA LYS A 76 -2.84 6.68 -27.57
C LYS A 76 -4.28 6.49 -27.09
N ALA A 77 -4.79 5.26 -27.14
CA ALA A 77 -6.13 4.95 -26.64
C ALA A 77 -6.15 4.87 -25.11
N MET A 78 -5.07 4.36 -24.51
CA MET A 78 -4.90 4.35 -23.05
C MET A 78 -4.83 5.77 -22.49
N SER A 79 -4.05 6.67 -23.12
CA SER A 79 -3.89 8.05 -22.65
C SER A 79 -5.17 8.89 -22.76
N THR A 80 -6.16 8.43 -23.53
CA THR A 80 -7.49 9.07 -23.64
C THR A 80 -8.56 8.40 -22.76
N SER A 81 -8.23 7.29 -22.10
CA SER A 81 -9.15 6.52 -21.26
C SER A 81 -9.44 7.22 -19.92
N LEU A 82 -10.66 7.75 -19.77
CA LEU A 82 -11.09 8.41 -18.53
C LEU A 82 -11.03 7.48 -17.29
N PRO A 83 -11.47 6.20 -17.36
CA PRO A 83 -11.38 5.32 -16.19
C PRO A 83 -9.94 5.04 -15.74
N LEU A 84 -8.99 5.00 -16.69
CA LEU A 84 -7.57 4.85 -16.36
C LEU A 84 -7.04 6.08 -15.61
N TRP A 85 -7.35 7.29 -16.09
CA TRP A 85 -6.97 8.52 -15.38
C TRP A 85 -7.62 8.62 -13.99
N GLY A 86 -8.87 8.17 -13.84
CA GLY A 86 -9.53 8.09 -12.54
C GLY A 86 -8.77 7.22 -11.54
N ILE A 87 -8.24 6.07 -11.98
CA ILE A 87 -7.40 5.20 -11.14
C ILE A 87 -6.03 5.84 -10.89
N LEU A 88 -5.38 6.42 -11.90
CA LEU A 88 -4.05 7.03 -11.75
C LEU A 88 -4.06 8.17 -10.72
N VAL A 89 -5.06 9.06 -10.81
CA VAL A 89 -5.26 10.14 -9.83
C VAL A 89 -5.54 9.59 -8.44
N PHE A 90 -6.35 8.54 -8.35
CA PHE A 90 -6.61 7.87 -7.07
C PHE A 90 -5.33 7.29 -6.47
N TYR A 91 -4.54 6.57 -7.25
CA TYR A 91 -3.24 6.02 -6.84
C TYR A 91 -2.31 7.11 -6.33
N PHE A 92 -2.19 8.22 -7.06
CA PHE A 92 -1.43 9.36 -6.58
C PHE A 92 -1.92 9.81 -5.20
N SER A 93 -3.22 10.08 -5.05
CA SER A 93 -3.78 10.58 -3.78
C SER A 93 -3.68 9.61 -2.60
N GLU A 94 -3.82 8.31 -2.86
CA GLU A 94 -3.77 7.27 -1.83
C GLU A 94 -2.32 7.05 -1.38
N TYR A 95 -1.40 6.94 -2.34
CA TYR A 95 0.00 6.76 -2.03
C TYR A 95 0.62 8.01 -1.38
N TRP A 96 0.11 9.21 -1.64
CA TRP A 96 0.44 10.40 -0.86
C TRP A 96 0.26 10.16 0.64
N LEU A 97 -0.93 9.69 1.03
CA LEU A 97 -1.27 9.42 2.42
C LEU A 97 -0.44 8.27 2.98
N VAL A 98 -0.23 7.20 2.20
CA VAL A 98 0.56 6.04 2.61
C VAL A 98 2.02 6.42 2.89
N TYR A 99 2.69 7.11 1.97
CA TYR A 99 4.08 7.52 2.17
C TYR A 99 4.22 8.53 3.30
N MET A 100 3.27 9.47 3.45
CA MET A 100 3.24 10.37 4.60
C MET A 100 3.17 9.59 5.93
N LYS A 101 2.27 8.61 6.02
CA LYS A 101 2.17 7.73 7.20
C LYS A 101 3.50 7.01 7.46
N PHE A 102 4.09 6.37 6.46
CA PHE A 102 5.34 5.63 6.66
C PHE A 102 6.51 6.51 7.09
N ALA A 103 6.68 7.67 6.45
CA ALA A 103 7.82 8.54 6.71
C ALA A 103 7.72 9.31 8.04
N TYR A 104 6.52 9.80 8.38
CA TYR A 104 6.37 10.78 9.46
C TYR A 104 5.57 10.29 10.67
N MET A 105 4.85 9.17 10.57
CA MET A 105 4.14 8.62 11.72
C MET A 105 5.06 8.27 12.89
N PRO A 106 6.24 7.65 12.71
CA PRO A 106 7.14 7.38 13.83
C PRO A 106 7.56 8.67 14.54
N THR A 107 7.85 9.73 13.77
CA THR A 107 8.19 11.05 14.29
C THR A 107 6.99 11.70 14.99
N TYR A 108 5.78 11.55 14.47
CA TYR A 108 4.57 12.08 15.11
C TYR A 108 4.32 11.41 16.47
N LEU A 109 4.40 10.07 16.54
CA LEU A 109 4.20 9.32 17.78
C LEU A 109 5.23 9.69 18.85
N SER A 110 6.49 9.91 18.47
CA SER A 110 7.55 10.28 19.42
C SER A 110 7.53 11.76 19.80
N SER A 111 7.44 12.68 18.82
CA SER A 111 7.57 14.13 19.05
C SER A 111 6.29 14.80 19.54
N VAL A 112 5.11 14.32 19.11
CA VAL A 112 3.81 14.94 19.46
C VAL A 112 3.11 14.17 20.57
N LEU A 113 3.11 12.83 20.51
CA LEU A 113 2.47 12.00 21.54
C LEU A 113 3.40 11.57 22.67
N GLY A 114 4.71 11.84 22.56
CA GLY A 114 5.69 11.51 23.59
C GLY A 114 5.86 10.01 23.85
N LEU A 115 5.45 9.15 22.91
CA LEU A 115 5.53 7.70 23.07
C LEU A 115 6.99 7.24 22.96
N SER A 116 7.37 6.30 23.83
CA SER A 116 8.66 5.62 23.72
C SER A 116 8.78 4.91 22.37
N LEU A 117 10.01 4.72 21.89
CA LEU A 117 10.27 4.04 20.62
C LEU A 117 9.65 2.62 20.60
N THR A 118 9.72 1.91 21.73
CA THR A 118 9.12 0.59 21.92
C THR A 118 7.60 0.63 21.76
N ASN A 119 6.92 1.53 22.45
CA ASN A 119 5.45 1.64 22.38
C ASN A 119 4.98 2.10 20.99
N SER A 120 5.74 3.00 20.35
CA SER A 120 5.48 3.43 18.98
C SER A 120 5.62 2.26 18.00
N GLY A 121 6.65 1.42 18.17
CA GLY A 121 6.84 0.20 17.38
C GLY A 121 5.68 -0.79 17.53
N PHE A 122 5.24 -1.05 18.77
CA PHE A 122 4.06 -1.88 19.03
C PHE A 122 2.79 -1.32 18.42
N LEU A 123 2.58 0.00 18.51
CA LEU A 123 1.42 0.66 17.91
C LEU A 123 1.44 0.52 16.38
N LEU A 124 2.56 0.80 15.72
CA LEU A 124 2.68 0.63 14.27
C LEU A 124 2.45 -0.82 13.84
N ALA A 125 2.96 -1.79 14.59
CA ALA A 125 2.70 -3.21 14.36
C ALA A 125 1.20 -3.55 14.49
N LEU A 126 0.53 -2.99 15.50
CA LEU A 126 -0.92 -3.14 15.68
C LEU A 126 -1.71 -2.53 14.50
N LEU A 127 -1.33 -1.33 14.05
CA LEU A 127 -1.97 -0.68 12.89
C LEU A 127 -1.87 -1.57 11.64
N LEU A 128 -0.69 -2.13 11.38
CA LEU A 128 -0.46 -3.01 10.23
C LEU A 128 -1.24 -4.32 10.35
N ALA A 129 -1.18 -4.98 11.51
CA ALA A 129 -1.89 -6.24 11.75
C ALA A 129 -3.42 -6.08 11.63
N ALA A 130 -3.97 -5.01 12.21
CA ALA A 130 -5.39 -4.70 12.12
C ALA A 130 -5.82 -4.36 10.68
N SER A 131 -4.99 -3.61 9.95
CA SER A 131 -5.23 -3.30 8.53
C SER A 131 -5.19 -4.55 7.65
N PHE A 132 -4.28 -5.49 7.93
CA PHE A 132 -4.22 -6.77 7.23
C PHE A 132 -5.49 -7.61 7.46
N ALA A 133 -5.89 -7.77 8.73
CA ALA A 133 -7.12 -8.49 9.06
C ALA A 133 -8.35 -7.86 8.38
N SER A 134 -8.44 -6.53 8.40
CA SER A 134 -9.49 -5.76 7.72
C SER A 134 -9.48 -5.97 6.20
N ALA A 135 -8.31 -5.99 5.56
CA ALA A 135 -8.21 -6.26 4.13
C ALA A 135 -8.69 -7.68 3.77
N VAL A 136 -8.36 -8.69 4.58
CA VAL A 136 -8.85 -10.07 4.36
C VAL A 136 -10.37 -10.12 4.51
N LEU A 137 -10.91 -9.59 5.61
CA LEU A 137 -12.34 -9.57 5.87
C LEU A 137 -13.11 -8.75 4.83
N GLY A 138 -12.57 -7.61 4.40
CA GLY A 138 -13.13 -6.77 3.36
C GLY A 138 -13.15 -7.44 1.99
N GLY A 139 -12.12 -8.21 1.65
CA GLY A 139 -12.10 -9.05 0.44
C GLY A 139 -13.18 -10.12 0.47
N LEU A 140 -13.26 -10.89 1.57
CA LEU A 140 -14.30 -11.91 1.76
C LEU A 140 -15.71 -11.31 1.69
N LEU A 141 -15.90 -10.11 2.27
CA LEU A 141 -17.17 -9.39 2.20
C LEU A 141 -17.50 -8.97 0.76
N ALA A 142 -16.52 -8.46 0.02
CA ALA A 142 -16.70 -8.06 -1.38
C ALA A 142 -17.10 -9.28 -2.25
N ASP A 143 -16.41 -10.40 -2.07
CA ASP A 143 -16.70 -11.66 -2.78
C ASP A 143 -18.08 -12.21 -2.42
N PHE A 144 -18.46 -12.13 -1.13
CA PHE A 144 -19.80 -12.51 -0.69
C PHE A 144 -20.90 -11.65 -1.32
N LEU A 145 -20.71 -10.32 -1.35
CA LEU A 145 -21.67 -9.40 -1.96
C LEU A 145 -21.81 -9.60 -3.47
N LEU A 146 -20.69 -9.91 -4.14
CA LEU A 146 -20.65 -10.17 -5.57
C LEU A 146 -21.28 -11.52 -5.92
N SER A 147 -20.91 -12.60 -5.22
CA SER A 147 -21.42 -13.97 -5.47
C SER A 147 -22.91 -14.13 -5.19
N ARG A 148 -23.47 -13.30 -4.30
CA ARG A 148 -24.92 -13.25 -4.03
C ARG A 148 -25.66 -12.27 -4.94
N GLU A 149 -24.97 -11.65 -5.90
CA GLU A 149 -25.51 -10.64 -6.83
C GLU A 149 -26.23 -9.48 -6.12
N VAL A 150 -25.86 -9.19 -4.87
CA VAL A 150 -26.48 -8.12 -4.07
C VAL A 150 -26.13 -6.75 -4.65
N LEU A 151 -24.89 -6.60 -5.12
CA LEU A 151 -24.37 -5.37 -5.71
C LEU A 151 -23.54 -5.67 -6.96
N ARG A 152 -23.53 -4.74 -7.91
CA ARG A 152 -22.63 -4.78 -9.08
C ARG A 152 -21.19 -4.53 -8.64
N LEU A 153 -20.22 -5.13 -9.33
CA LEU A 153 -18.79 -4.98 -9.05
C LEU A 153 -18.37 -3.51 -8.93
N VAL A 154 -18.76 -2.65 -9.88
CA VAL A 154 -18.44 -1.22 -9.85
C VAL A 154 -18.97 -0.50 -8.60
N VAL A 155 -20.13 -0.90 -8.09
CA VAL A 155 -20.73 -0.32 -6.88
C VAL A 155 -19.94 -0.77 -5.66
N ILE A 156 -19.60 -2.06 -5.56
CA ILE A 156 -18.76 -2.61 -4.48
C ILE A 156 -17.41 -1.87 -4.46
N ARG A 157 -16.73 -1.76 -5.62
CA ARG A 157 -15.45 -1.05 -5.74
C ARG A 157 -15.56 0.38 -5.25
N LYS A 158 -16.58 1.14 -5.68
CA LYS A 158 -16.77 2.54 -5.28
C LYS A 158 -17.11 2.70 -3.80
N LEU A 159 -17.98 1.85 -3.25
CA LEU A 159 -18.36 1.90 -1.83
C LEU A 159 -17.19 1.60 -0.91
N LEU A 160 -16.42 0.55 -1.21
CA LEU A 160 -15.24 0.19 -0.42
C LEU A 160 -14.15 1.26 -0.50
N THR A 161 -13.91 1.85 -1.68
CA THR A 161 -13.00 3.00 -1.80
C THR A 161 -13.50 4.21 -1.01
N ALA A 162 -14.80 4.54 -1.08
CA ALA A 162 -15.35 5.68 -0.36
C ALA A 162 -15.23 5.51 1.16
N ALA A 163 -15.58 4.33 1.68
CA ALA A 163 -15.37 4.01 3.09
C ALA A 163 -13.89 4.06 3.46
N GLY A 164 -13.01 3.51 2.61
CA GLY A 164 -11.57 3.49 2.83
C GLY A 164 -10.86 4.84 2.69
N VAL A 165 -11.53 5.88 2.21
CA VAL A 165 -10.95 7.23 2.15
C VAL A 165 -11.61 8.21 3.11
N LEU A 166 -12.94 8.20 3.22
CA LEU A 166 -13.66 9.19 4.03
C LEU A 166 -13.36 9.04 5.52
N PHE A 167 -13.36 7.81 6.05
CA PHE A 167 -13.05 7.59 7.46
C PHE A 167 -11.60 7.97 7.81
N PRO A 168 -10.57 7.53 7.05
CA PRO A 168 -9.20 7.95 7.31
C PRO A 168 -9.02 9.46 7.15
N ALA A 169 -9.56 10.07 6.10
CA ALA A 169 -9.46 11.52 5.89
C ALA A 169 -10.06 12.30 7.07
N ALA A 170 -11.22 11.87 7.59
CA ALA A 170 -11.82 12.44 8.78
C ALA A 170 -10.93 12.23 10.03
N SER A 171 -10.40 11.02 10.23
CA SER A 171 -9.46 10.75 11.34
C SER A 171 -8.23 11.65 11.30
N PHE A 172 -7.62 11.82 10.12
CA PHE A 172 -6.44 12.69 9.94
C PHE A 172 -6.77 14.17 10.15
N ALA A 173 -7.92 14.63 9.66
CA ALA A 173 -8.36 16.00 9.92
C ALA A 173 -8.54 16.22 11.43
N CYS A 174 -9.23 15.32 12.12
CA CYS A 174 -9.52 15.45 13.55
C CYS A 174 -8.31 15.31 14.48
N LEU A 175 -7.19 14.75 13.99
CA LEU A 175 -6.05 14.34 14.80
C LEU A 175 -5.46 15.48 15.65
N HIS A 176 -5.37 16.68 15.07
CA HIS A 176 -4.82 17.85 15.75
C HIS A 176 -5.65 18.28 16.97
N TRP A 177 -6.98 18.23 16.87
CA TRP A 177 -7.89 18.66 17.95
C TRP A 177 -8.02 17.63 19.07
N VAL A 178 -7.83 16.35 18.75
CA VAL A 178 -8.03 15.24 19.68
C VAL A 178 -6.73 14.83 20.40
N ARG A 179 -5.62 15.49 20.08
CA ARG A 179 -4.27 15.22 20.64
C ARG A 179 -4.20 15.25 22.18
N SER A 180 -5.13 15.95 22.84
CA SER A 180 -5.20 16.04 24.30
C SER A 180 -5.48 14.68 24.97
N SER A 181 -6.10 13.74 24.27
CA SER A 181 -6.33 12.39 24.75
C SER A 181 -5.57 11.37 23.90
N LEU A 182 -4.56 10.75 24.52
CA LEU A 182 -3.77 9.68 23.90
C LEU A 182 -4.66 8.55 23.40
N GLY A 183 -5.60 8.10 24.24
CA GLY A 183 -6.49 6.98 23.91
C GLY A 183 -7.37 7.23 22.68
N VAL A 184 -7.93 8.44 22.58
CA VAL A 184 -8.78 8.79 21.42
C VAL A 184 -7.94 8.98 20.17
N THR A 185 -6.75 9.57 20.27
CA THR A 185 -5.83 9.72 19.13
C THR A 185 -5.41 8.35 18.59
N VAL A 186 -5.00 7.43 19.47
CA VAL A 186 -4.63 6.06 19.09
C VAL A 186 -5.82 5.33 18.46
N ALA A 187 -7.02 5.44 19.03
CA ALA A 187 -8.22 4.83 18.47
C ALA A 187 -8.53 5.35 17.05
N LEU A 188 -8.43 6.66 16.81
CA LEU A 188 -8.63 7.25 15.48
C LEU A 188 -7.59 6.76 14.47
N LEU A 189 -6.33 6.59 14.89
CA LEU A 189 -5.28 6.06 14.04
C LEU A 189 -5.51 4.59 13.68
N VAL A 190 -5.96 3.78 14.64
CA VAL A 190 -6.32 2.37 14.41
C VAL A 190 -7.50 2.26 13.46
N VAL A 191 -8.62 2.93 13.76
CA VAL A 191 -9.83 2.90 12.92
C VAL A 191 -9.54 3.47 11.52
N GLY A 192 -8.77 4.56 11.44
CA GLY A 192 -8.32 5.12 10.17
C GLY A 192 -7.46 4.15 9.36
N SER A 193 -6.55 3.41 10.00
CA SER A 193 -5.72 2.44 9.26
C SER A 193 -6.52 1.23 8.80
N VAL A 194 -7.39 0.71 9.68
CA VAL A 194 -8.31 -0.41 9.41
C VAL A 194 -9.27 -0.11 8.26
N THR A 195 -9.85 1.09 8.23
CA THR A 195 -10.76 1.48 7.14
C THR A 195 -10.00 1.73 5.85
N ASN A 196 -8.82 2.34 5.92
CA ASN A 196 -7.99 2.61 4.74
C ASN A 196 -7.60 1.36 3.95
N SER A 197 -7.43 0.22 4.62
CA SER A 197 -7.13 -1.04 3.94
C SER A 197 -8.23 -1.47 2.95
N LEU A 198 -9.45 -0.95 3.06
CA LEU A 198 -10.53 -1.21 2.11
C LEU A 198 -10.26 -0.62 0.72
N CYS A 199 -9.41 0.40 0.60
CA CYS A 199 -8.97 0.94 -0.68
C CYS A 199 -8.28 -0.12 -1.55
N LEU A 200 -7.64 -1.12 -0.92
CA LEU A 200 -7.02 -2.24 -1.63
C LEU A 200 -8.04 -3.02 -2.45
N ILE A 201 -9.18 -3.35 -1.84
CA ILE A 201 -10.26 -4.11 -2.48
C ILE A 201 -11.09 -3.23 -3.41
N GLY A 202 -11.12 -1.92 -3.15
CA GLY A 202 -11.77 -0.94 -4.00
C GLY A 202 -10.92 -0.56 -5.22
N ALA A 203 -10.43 0.67 -5.22
CA ALA A 203 -9.81 1.28 -6.40
C ALA A 203 -8.44 0.71 -6.77
N LEU A 204 -7.67 0.18 -5.81
CA LEU A 204 -6.30 -0.27 -6.08
C LEU A 204 -6.22 -1.54 -6.93
N ILE A 205 -7.25 -2.40 -6.95
CA ILE A 205 -7.28 -3.55 -7.86
C ILE A 205 -8.12 -3.32 -9.13
N ASN A 206 -8.76 -2.16 -9.25
CA ASN A 206 -9.67 -1.85 -10.34
C ASN A 206 -9.00 -1.81 -11.73
N PHE A 207 -7.67 -1.69 -11.79
CA PHE A 207 -6.94 -1.75 -13.07
C PHE A 207 -7.02 -3.14 -13.72
N LEU A 208 -7.16 -4.20 -12.91
CA LEU A 208 -7.37 -5.57 -13.37
C LEU A 208 -8.76 -5.74 -14.01
N ASP A 209 -9.76 -5.01 -13.49
CA ASP A 209 -11.13 -5.06 -14.00
C ASP A 209 -11.26 -4.32 -15.35
N ILE A 210 -10.44 -3.28 -15.58
CA ILE A 210 -10.46 -2.43 -16.77
C ILE A 210 -9.67 -3.03 -17.94
N ALA A 211 -8.50 -3.62 -17.67
CA ALA A 211 -7.62 -4.14 -18.73
C ALA A 211 -6.75 -5.30 -18.21
N PRO A 212 -7.33 -6.49 -18.01
CA PRO A 212 -6.61 -7.64 -17.47
C PRO A 212 -5.43 -8.08 -18.35
N ARG A 213 -5.55 -7.94 -19.68
CA ARG A 213 -4.48 -8.25 -20.64
C ARG A 213 -3.25 -7.36 -20.48
N TYR A 214 -3.45 -6.08 -20.17
CA TYR A 214 -2.38 -5.09 -20.02
C TYR A 214 -2.04 -4.81 -18.55
N ALA A 215 -2.48 -5.69 -17.64
CA ALA A 215 -2.35 -5.52 -16.19
C ALA A 215 -0.90 -5.25 -15.75
N GLY A 216 0.08 -5.96 -16.32
CA GLY A 216 1.50 -5.76 -16.00
C GLY A 216 2.00 -4.36 -16.37
N SER A 217 1.70 -3.91 -17.58
CA SER A 217 2.08 -2.57 -18.06
C SER A 217 1.38 -1.47 -17.27
N LEU A 218 0.08 -1.62 -17.00
CA LEU A 218 -0.69 -0.68 -16.17
C LEU A 218 -0.16 -0.59 -14.75
N GLN A 219 0.16 -1.73 -14.13
CA GLN A 219 0.74 -1.76 -12.78
C GLN A 219 2.07 -1.00 -12.74
N GLY A 220 2.88 -1.08 -13.80
CA GLY A 220 4.09 -0.28 -13.94
C GLY A 220 3.81 1.22 -13.94
N PHE A 221 2.84 1.69 -14.74
CA PHE A 221 2.45 3.10 -14.74
C PHE A 221 1.91 3.56 -13.39
N LEU A 222 1.06 2.76 -12.76
CA LEU A 222 0.50 3.05 -11.45
C LEU A 222 1.59 3.19 -10.39
N LEU A 223 2.61 2.30 -10.42
CA LEU A 223 3.75 2.38 -9.52
C LEU A 223 4.55 3.67 -9.72
N LEU A 224 4.76 4.12 -10.96
CA LEU A 224 5.44 5.39 -11.21
C LEU A 224 4.69 6.56 -10.54
N PHE A 225 3.37 6.62 -10.69
CA PHE A 225 2.55 7.65 -10.04
C PHE A 225 2.61 7.56 -8.51
N SER A 226 2.59 6.34 -7.95
CA SER A 226 2.77 6.14 -6.51
C SER A 226 4.11 6.69 -6.00
N GLN A 227 5.21 6.37 -6.68
CA GLN A 227 6.55 6.79 -6.26
C GLN A 227 6.73 8.31 -6.39
N VAL A 228 6.23 8.91 -7.48
CA VAL A 228 6.21 10.37 -7.65
C VAL A 228 5.41 11.02 -6.52
N SER A 229 4.23 10.47 -6.19
CA SER A 229 3.45 10.96 -5.06
C SER A 229 4.22 10.88 -3.74
N GLY A 230 4.93 9.78 -3.49
CA GLY A 230 5.72 9.62 -2.25
C GLY A 230 6.87 10.62 -2.13
N ALA A 231 7.57 10.88 -3.24
CA ALA A 231 8.62 11.88 -3.29
C ALA A 231 8.10 13.29 -2.99
N ILE A 232 6.95 13.66 -3.59
CA ILE A 232 6.34 14.97 -3.37
C ILE A 232 5.79 15.06 -1.94
N SER A 233 5.03 14.06 -1.50
CA SER A 233 4.35 14.09 -0.20
C SER A 233 5.33 14.24 0.95
N THR A 234 6.44 13.50 0.91
CA THR A 234 7.46 13.54 1.97
C THR A 234 8.20 14.88 1.98
N THR A 235 8.56 15.41 0.80
CA THR A 235 9.20 16.73 0.70
C THR A 235 8.30 17.84 1.23
N VAL A 236 7.02 17.84 0.85
CA VAL A 236 6.04 18.84 1.29
C VAL A 236 5.79 18.73 2.79
N ALA A 237 5.61 17.51 3.32
CA ALA A 237 5.43 17.28 4.75
C ALA A 237 6.64 17.77 5.55
N GLY A 238 7.86 17.45 5.09
CA GLY A 238 9.09 17.95 5.70
C GLY A 238 9.15 19.46 5.75
N ALA A 239 8.87 20.13 4.64
CA ALA A 239 8.86 21.60 4.57
C ALA A 239 7.81 22.25 5.48
N LEU A 240 6.63 21.63 5.63
CA LEU A 240 5.57 22.11 6.53
C LEU A 240 5.93 21.91 8.01
N ILE A 241 6.49 20.75 8.36
CA ILE A 241 6.84 20.40 9.74
C ILE A 241 8.07 21.20 10.21
N SER A 242 9.00 21.54 9.32
CA SER A 242 10.20 22.34 9.65
C SER A 242 9.95 23.84 9.85
N GLN A 243 8.71 24.32 9.75
CA GLN A 243 8.37 25.71 10.06
C GLN A 243 8.54 26.00 11.57
N GLN A 244 8.66 27.28 11.94
CA GLN A 244 8.85 27.70 13.33
C GLN A 244 7.78 27.16 14.29
N ASP A 245 6.56 26.97 13.80
CA ASP A 245 5.47 26.34 14.54
C ASP A 245 5.24 24.90 14.04
N ALA A 246 5.90 23.96 14.70
CA ALA A 246 5.78 22.53 14.39
C ALA A 246 4.34 22.02 14.55
N GLU A 247 3.56 22.58 15.50
CA GLU A 247 2.20 22.14 15.76
C GLU A 247 1.27 22.51 14.58
N LEU A 248 1.40 23.75 14.08
CA LEU A 248 0.70 24.17 12.86
C LEU A 248 1.18 23.39 11.63
N GLY A 249 2.48 23.06 11.56
CA GLY A 249 3.06 22.23 10.51
C GLY A 249 2.41 20.85 10.40
N TRP A 250 2.26 20.14 11.53
CA TRP A 250 1.58 18.84 11.59
C TRP A 250 0.11 18.94 11.18
N ARG A 251 -0.62 19.93 11.72
CA ARG A 251 -2.02 20.17 11.36
C ARG A 251 -2.20 20.38 9.87
N ASN A 252 -1.41 21.27 9.28
CA ASN A 252 -1.50 21.59 7.86
C ASN A 252 -1.15 20.38 6.99
N THR A 253 -0.17 19.56 7.41
CA THR A 253 0.21 18.34 6.69
C THR A 253 -0.93 17.31 6.69
N PHE A 254 -1.61 17.11 7.82
CA PHE A 254 -2.74 16.18 7.89
C PHE A 254 -3.97 16.67 7.12
N LEU A 255 -4.29 17.97 7.22
CA LEU A 255 -5.40 18.56 6.46
C LEU A 255 -5.15 18.52 4.95
N LEU A 256 -3.92 18.81 4.52
CA LEU A 256 -3.53 18.70 3.11
C LEU A 256 -3.67 17.26 2.61
N SER A 257 -3.18 16.28 3.38
CA SER A 257 -3.28 14.87 3.02
C SER A 257 -4.74 14.42 2.93
N ALA A 258 -5.58 14.82 3.89
CA ALA A 258 -7.02 14.55 3.86
C ALA A 258 -7.71 15.17 2.64
N ALA A 259 -7.38 16.42 2.30
CA ALA A 259 -7.93 17.10 1.13
C ALA A 259 -7.54 16.41 -0.19
N ILE A 260 -6.27 16.01 -0.33
CA ILE A 260 -5.77 15.29 -1.50
C ILE A 260 -6.46 13.93 -1.63
N SER A 261 -6.59 13.17 -0.54
CA SER A 261 -7.27 11.86 -0.55
C SER A 261 -8.74 12.00 -0.94
N VAL A 262 -9.48 12.99 -0.40
CA VAL A 262 -10.88 13.24 -0.77
C VAL A 262 -11.00 13.67 -2.24
N ALA A 263 -10.11 14.54 -2.73
CA ALA A 263 -10.11 14.94 -4.14
C ALA A 263 -9.87 13.74 -5.08
N GLY A 264 -8.93 12.85 -4.73
CA GLY A 264 -8.69 11.63 -5.47
C GLY A 264 -9.85 10.64 -5.43
N LEU A 265 -10.52 10.51 -4.28
CA LEU A 265 -11.76 9.74 -4.17
C LEU A 265 -12.85 10.29 -5.11
N LEU A 266 -13.07 11.61 -5.12
CA LEU A 266 -14.09 12.23 -5.98
C LEU A 266 -13.78 11.96 -7.46
N ALA A 267 -12.52 12.11 -7.88
CA ALA A 267 -12.09 11.76 -9.23
C ALA A 267 -12.39 10.29 -9.57
N TYR A 268 -12.08 9.37 -8.66
CA TYR A 268 -12.37 7.94 -8.84
C TYR A 268 -13.88 7.63 -8.89
N LEU A 269 -14.69 8.27 -8.04
CA LEU A 269 -16.14 8.05 -8.03
C LEU A 269 -16.80 8.50 -9.34
N VAL A 270 -16.31 9.59 -9.93
CA VAL A 270 -16.82 10.12 -11.20
C VAL A 270 -16.30 9.30 -12.39
N LEU A 271 -15.00 9.10 -12.47
CA LEU A 271 -14.33 8.54 -13.65
C LEU A 271 -14.21 7.01 -13.62
N GLY A 272 -14.13 6.42 -12.42
CA GLY A 272 -13.90 4.99 -12.22
C GLY A 272 -15.01 4.12 -12.80
N ARG A 273 -14.61 3.05 -13.47
CA ARG A 273 -15.43 1.98 -14.05
C ARG A 273 -14.78 0.64 -13.71
N ALA A 274 -15.57 -0.42 -13.59
CA ALA A 274 -15.10 -1.78 -13.28
C ALA A 274 -15.55 -2.75 -14.39
N GLU A 275 -15.35 -2.34 -15.64
CA GLU A 275 -15.68 -3.10 -16.85
C GLU A 275 -14.52 -2.99 -17.83
N VAL A 276 -14.28 -4.04 -18.61
CA VAL A 276 -13.21 -4.09 -19.60
C VAL A 276 -13.42 -3.00 -20.65
N GLN A 277 -12.43 -2.12 -20.80
CA GLN A 277 -12.48 -0.98 -21.72
C GLN A 277 -12.28 -1.40 -23.17
N ASP A 278 -12.82 -0.65 -24.12
CA ASP A 278 -12.83 -1.02 -25.54
C ASP A 278 -11.42 -1.20 -26.12
N TRP A 279 -10.46 -0.37 -25.71
CA TRP A 279 -9.06 -0.49 -26.13
C TRP A 279 -8.34 -1.72 -25.54
N ALA A 280 -8.97 -2.40 -24.57
CA ALA A 280 -8.46 -3.62 -23.94
C ALA A 280 -9.24 -4.88 -24.36
N ARG A 281 -10.28 -4.75 -25.19
CA ARG A 281 -11.03 -5.88 -25.78
C ARG A 281 -10.33 -6.37 -27.04
N ASP A 282 -10.49 -7.65 -27.37
CA ASP A 282 -10.00 -8.19 -28.64
C ASP A 282 -10.73 -7.51 -29.81
N GLU A 283 -9.98 -7.07 -30.81
CA GLU A 283 -10.53 -6.95 -32.16
C GLU A 283 -10.90 -8.37 -32.59
N THR A 284 -12.16 -8.74 -32.44
CA THR A 284 -12.67 -9.94 -33.12
C THR A 284 -12.51 -9.64 -34.61
N PRO A 285 -11.70 -10.39 -35.38
CA PRO A 285 -11.72 -10.23 -36.82
C PRO A 285 -13.11 -10.67 -37.23
N THR A 286 -13.93 -9.72 -37.67
CA THR A 286 -15.18 -9.99 -38.37
C THR A 286 -14.83 -10.95 -39.50
N ARG A 287 -15.12 -12.24 -39.30
CA ARG A 287 -15.07 -13.25 -40.36
C ARG A 287 -16.15 -12.83 -41.36
N LEU A 288 -15.73 -12.16 -42.42
CA LEU A 288 -16.46 -12.09 -43.69
C LEU A 288 -16.46 -13.46 -44.36
#